data_AF-A0A955XL80-F1
#
_entry.id   AF-A0A955XL80-F1
#
_cell.length_a   1.000
_cell.length_b   1.000
_cell.length_c   1.000
_cell.angle_alpha   90.00
_cell.angle_beta   90.00
_cell.angle_gamma   90.00
#
_symmetry.space_group_name_H-M   'P 1'
#
loop_
_entity.id
_entity.type
_entity.pdbx_description
1 polymer ?
#
loop_
_entity_poly.entity_id
_entity_poly.type
_entity_poly.pdbx_seq_one_letter_code
_entity_poly.pdbx_strand_id
1 'polypeptide(L)'
;MPHTTKVAARTEPKTELMASPRDTEAVGPDHDTPWRGDTAPPTAGDDATPALEAMLPHLTAAADRYAVGRELGRGGMGHVLEAQDVALDRPVALKLLNEPEDSSLCLRFVDEARVTGQLQHPGVPPVYDLGTLGDGRLFFAMKRIEGRTLREVIEDLREDGPEARNFGRVRLLTVFSQICRAIAYAHSRGVMHRDLKPDNIMLGAFGEVTVMDWGLAKPFDGPDRPAAVATRRGAEGRFATQAGEVTGTPHYMPPEQAAGRIDELGPHSDIYSLGAVLYELLTLEPPFDGPTARAIRDAVATQPVVPPSRRAPDRDIPHDAEQLCLECLSKEPAARPRSAAWVADQVDQILEGDRDRARKAEERDQQLTRGQRAADNYFERVEQHRLLHARTAKLRARIDPWADDETRRPLWQAEDAESAARLAAARSLSEALAAYHAALGVDGDHFPTRRALCALYYAAFEAAERDGDAVQMAHYENFVRAYDDDETYAERIKGDGALEVETSPKGLTGTLFTYAPVDRVLTPTSPRRLERLPAVVEPLAMGSYLLKLRGPG
;
A
#
# COMPACT_ATOMS: atom_id res chain seq x y z
N MET A 1 -0.85 15.28 -62.65
CA MET A 1 0.25 14.33 -62.86
C MET A 1 0.57 13.67 -61.52
N PRO A 2 0.19 12.40 -61.36
CA PRO A 2 0.52 11.55 -60.24
C PRO A 2 1.73 10.66 -60.57
N HIS A 3 2.46 10.18 -59.57
CA HIS A 3 3.20 8.91 -59.69
C HIS A 3 3.05 8.08 -58.42
N THR A 4 2.04 7.21 -58.49
CA THR A 4 2.01 5.80 -58.05
C THR A 4 3.36 5.07 -58.21
N THR A 5 3.68 4.05 -57.39
CA THR A 5 3.52 2.59 -57.68
C THR A 5 3.89 1.81 -56.39
N LYS A 6 3.05 1.02 -55.70
CA LYS A 6 2.39 -0.30 -55.95
C LYS A 6 3.30 -1.55 -56.05
N VAL A 7 3.14 -2.45 -55.04
CA VAL A 7 2.79 -3.91 -55.15
C VAL A 7 3.98 -4.87 -55.46
N ALA A 8 4.13 -6.08 -54.90
CA ALA A 8 3.13 -7.12 -54.64
C ALA A 8 3.52 -8.17 -53.58
N ALA A 9 2.49 -8.92 -53.19
CA ALA A 9 2.43 -10.07 -52.30
C ALA A 9 2.76 -11.43 -52.97
N ARG A 10 2.58 -12.50 -52.16
CA ARG A 10 2.45 -13.96 -52.44
C ARG A 10 3.74 -14.76 -52.13
N THR A 11 3.74 -15.93 -51.50
CA THR A 11 2.72 -17.00 -51.34
C THR A 11 3.22 -18.05 -50.33
N GLU A 12 2.35 -18.64 -49.50
CA GLU A 12 2.52 -20.02 -48.97
C GLU A 12 2.22 -21.05 -50.08
N PRO A 13 2.73 -22.30 -50.01
CA PRO A 13 2.04 -23.44 -49.37
C PRO A 13 2.99 -24.39 -48.57
N LYS A 14 2.61 -25.02 -47.46
CA LYS A 14 1.77 -26.23 -47.23
C LYS A 14 2.51 -27.59 -47.31
N THR A 15 2.48 -28.31 -46.17
CA THR A 15 2.46 -29.80 -45.98
C THR A 15 3.61 -30.67 -46.49
N GLU A 16 4.16 -31.52 -45.60
CA GLU A 16 4.09 -32.99 -45.76
C GLU A 16 4.48 -33.77 -44.49
N LEU A 17 3.63 -34.75 -44.17
CA LEU A 17 3.89 -35.92 -43.32
C LEU A 17 4.88 -36.84 -44.04
N MET A 18 5.86 -37.43 -43.34
CA MET A 18 6.38 -38.75 -43.71
C MET A 18 6.78 -39.60 -42.50
N ALA A 19 6.41 -40.86 -42.64
CA ALA A 19 6.50 -41.93 -41.67
C ALA A 19 7.90 -42.56 -41.59
N SER A 20 8.07 -43.34 -40.52
CA SER A 20 9.05 -44.38 -40.16
C SER A 20 9.91 -45.00 -41.28
N PRO A 21 11.09 -45.52 -40.91
CA PRO A 21 11.27 -46.96 -41.06
C PRO A 21 11.90 -47.68 -39.84
N ARG A 22 11.23 -48.76 -39.46
CA ARG A 22 11.70 -50.15 -39.19
C ARG A 22 13.11 -50.44 -38.64
N ASP A 23 13.06 -51.31 -37.62
CA ASP A 23 13.85 -52.53 -37.37
C ASP A 23 15.38 -52.41 -37.32
N THR A 24 15.97 -52.77 -36.17
CA THR A 24 16.63 -54.08 -36.00
C THR A 24 17.15 -54.33 -34.57
N GLU A 25 17.01 -55.61 -34.20
CA GLU A 25 17.95 -56.43 -33.42
C GLU A 25 17.96 -56.42 -31.88
N ALA A 26 17.52 -57.59 -31.40
CA ALA A 26 17.64 -58.17 -30.09
C ALA A 26 19.08 -58.50 -29.69
N VAL A 27 19.39 -58.36 -28.40
CA VAL A 27 20.33 -59.23 -27.67
C VAL A 27 19.86 -59.32 -26.21
N GLY A 28 19.39 -60.51 -25.81
CA GLY A 28 19.39 -60.95 -24.40
C GLY A 28 20.77 -61.51 -24.04
N PRO A 29 21.08 -61.74 -22.74
CA PRO A 29 20.61 -62.99 -22.15
C PRO A 29 20.18 -62.94 -20.67
N ASP A 30 19.27 -63.86 -20.37
CA ASP A 30 19.07 -64.70 -19.17
C ASP A 30 19.57 -64.23 -17.80
N HIS A 31 18.65 -64.23 -16.82
CA HIS A 31 18.73 -65.15 -15.68
C HIS A 31 17.37 -65.34 -14.98
N ASP A 32 17.00 -66.62 -14.84
CA ASP A 32 15.89 -67.19 -14.07
C ASP A 32 15.88 -66.82 -12.58
N THR A 33 14.72 -66.43 -12.03
CA THR A 33 14.17 -67.00 -10.78
C THR A 33 12.69 -66.61 -10.59
N PRO A 34 11.81 -67.50 -10.08
CA PRO A 34 10.37 -67.26 -10.01
C PRO A 34 10.00 -66.51 -8.72
N TRP A 35 9.38 -65.34 -8.86
CA TRP A 35 8.81 -64.59 -7.73
C TRP A 35 7.43 -65.16 -7.38
N ARG A 36 7.34 -65.96 -6.31
CA ARG A 36 6.10 -66.11 -5.53
C ARG A 36 6.16 -65.07 -4.42
N GLY A 37 5.15 -64.21 -4.38
CA GLY A 37 4.99 -63.18 -3.37
C GLY A 37 3.63 -62.50 -3.50
N ASP A 38 2.55 -63.27 -3.36
CA ASP A 38 1.24 -62.71 -3.04
C ASP A 38 1.36 -61.89 -1.75
N THR A 39 1.47 -60.58 -1.89
CA THR A 39 1.02 -59.61 -0.88
C THR A 39 0.35 -58.47 -1.62
N ALA A 40 -0.98 -58.51 -1.60
CA ALA A 40 -1.78 -57.35 -1.96
C ALA A 40 -1.32 -56.15 -1.09
N PRO A 41 -1.34 -54.92 -1.61
CA PRO A 41 -1.11 -53.74 -0.79
C PRO A 41 -2.15 -53.71 0.35
N PRO A 42 -1.76 -53.35 1.59
CA PRO A 42 -2.73 -53.23 2.67
C PRO A 42 -3.75 -52.15 2.32
N THR A 43 -5.02 -52.54 2.31
CA THR A 43 -6.17 -51.66 2.20
C THR A 43 -6.21 -50.76 3.43
N ALA A 44 -6.15 -49.44 3.23
CA ALA A 44 -6.18 -48.43 4.31
C ALA A 44 -7.49 -48.39 5.13
N GLY A 45 -8.41 -49.34 4.92
CA GLY A 45 -9.70 -49.44 5.61
C GLY A 45 -9.70 -50.33 6.86
N ASP A 46 -8.76 -51.28 7.01
CA ASP A 46 -8.84 -52.29 8.08
C ASP A 46 -8.46 -51.75 9.48
N ASP A 47 -7.60 -50.72 9.57
CA ASP A 47 -7.17 -50.14 10.85
C ASP A 47 -8.11 -49.05 11.39
N ALA A 48 -9.05 -48.55 10.56
CA ALA A 48 -9.95 -47.47 10.95
C ALA A 48 -11.05 -47.96 11.90
N THR A 49 -11.58 -49.16 11.66
CA THR A 49 -12.70 -49.71 12.41
C THR A 49 -12.38 -49.97 13.89
N PRO A 50 -11.23 -50.61 14.26
CA PRO A 50 -10.88 -50.83 15.66
C PRO A 50 -10.61 -49.52 16.43
N ALA A 51 -10.05 -48.51 15.74
CA ALA A 51 -9.78 -47.20 16.34
C ALA A 51 -11.07 -46.44 16.67
N LEU A 52 -12.07 -46.49 15.77
CA LEU A 52 -13.38 -45.90 15.98
C LEU A 52 -14.15 -46.61 17.10
N GLU A 53 -14.12 -47.95 17.13
CA GLU A 53 -14.74 -48.76 18.19
C GLU A 53 -14.18 -48.44 19.58
N ALA A 54 -12.87 -48.21 19.71
CA ALA A 54 -12.27 -47.82 20.98
C ALA A 54 -12.69 -46.41 21.46
N MET A 55 -13.19 -45.56 20.57
CA MET A 55 -13.56 -44.18 20.86
C MET A 55 -15.03 -44.01 21.20
N LEU A 56 -15.92 -44.80 20.60
CA LEU A 56 -17.36 -44.78 20.82
C LEU A 56 -17.78 -44.76 22.31
N PRO A 57 -17.16 -45.53 23.23
CA PRO A 57 -17.54 -45.52 24.65
C PRO A 57 -17.27 -44.20 25.40
N HIS A 58 -16.44 -43.32 24.84
CA HIS A 58 -16.08 -42.03 25.44
C HIS A 58 -16.90 -40.86 24.88
N LEU A 59 -17.78 -41.12 23.91
CA LEU A 59 -18.66 -40.11 23.32
C LEU A 59 -19.94 -39.98 24.14
N THR A 60 -20.32 -38.73 24.46
CA THR A 60 -21.57 -38.47 25.18
C THR A 60 -22.75 -38.64 24.23
N ALA A 61 -23.72 -39.48 24.58
CA ALA A 61 -25.00 -39.52 23.88
C ALA A 61 -25.80 -38.26 24.26
N ALA A 62 -25.95 -37.32 23.33
CA ALA A 62 -26.58 -36.02 23.59
C ALA A 62 -28.06 -36.00 23.21
N ALA A 63 -28.82 -37.03 23.61
CA ALA A 63 -30.26 -37.02 23.44
C ALA A 63 -30.85 -35.77 24.14
N ASP A 64 -31.51 -34.92 23.35
CA ASP A 64 -32.28 -33.73 23.77
C ASP A 64 -31.50 -32.49 24.30
N ARG A 65 -30.15 -32.45 24.22
CA ARG A 65 -29.38 -31.26 24.68
C ARG A 65 -29.36 -30.09 23.68
N TYR A 66 -29.33 -30.38 22.38
CA TYR A 66 -29.17 -29.36 21.34
C TYR A 66 -30.46 -29.23 20.53
N ALA A 67 -31.13 -28.09 20.66
CA ALA A 67 -32.29 -27.77 19.83
C ALA A 67 -31.79 -27.23 18.47
N VAL A 68 -31.83 -28.09 17.46
CA VAL A 68 -31.31 -27.81 16.11
C VAL A 68 -32.23 -26.82 15.37
N GLY A 69 -31.62 -25.81 14.75
CA GLY A 69 -32.25 -24.78 13.95
C GLY A 69 -31.90 -24.90 12.46
N ARG A 70 -31.65 -23.76 11.81
CA ARG A 70 -31.34 -23.69 10.37
C ARG A 70 -29.93 -24.17 10.04
N GLU A 71 -29.74 -24.57 8.79
CA GLU A 71 -28.41 -24.86 8.23
C GLU A 71 -27.61 -23.56 8.06
N LEU A 72 -26.38 -23.54 8.59
CA LEU A 72 -25.42 -22.44 8.47
C LEU A 72 -24.47 -22.65 7.29
N GLY A 73 -24.18 -23.90 6.94
CA GLY A 73 -23.34 -24.23 5.80
C GLY A 73 -23.22 -25.74 5.58
N ARG A 74 -22.77 -26.12 4.38
CA ARG A 74 -22.55 -27.50 3.96
C ARG A 74 -21.17 -27.65 3.35
N GLY A 75 -20.42 -28.64 3.81
CA GLY A 75 -19.11 -29.01 3.28
C GLY A 75 -19.03 -30.48 2.88
N GLY A 76 -17.86 -30.91 2.42
CA GLY A 76 -17.64 -32.28 1.92
C GLY A 76 -17.77 -33.37 2.99
N MET A 77 -17.44 -33.07 4.25
CA MET A 77 -17.52 -34.04 5.37
C MET A 77 -18.82 -33.93 6.18
N GLY A 78 -19.67 -32.93 5.94
CA GLY A 78 -20.80 -32.68 6.84
C GLY A 78 -21.55 -31.38 6.60
N HIS A 79 -22.57 -31.14 7.41
CA HIS A 79 -23.29 -29.86 7.48
C HIS A 79 -23.17 -29.23 8.86
N VAL A 80 -23.08 -27.91 8.90
CA VAL A 80 -23.05 -27.11 10.12
C VAL A 80 -24.43 -26.50 10.33
N LEU A 81 -25.04 -26.80 11.47
CA LEU A 81 -26.36 -26.30 11.84
C LEU A 81 -26.23 -25.29 12.98
N GLU A 82 -27.12 -24.31 12.98
CA GLU A 82 -27.40 -23.50 14.16
C GLU A 82 -28.09 -24.40 15.19
N ALA A 83 -27.72 -24.30 16.45
CA ALA A 83 -28.43 -24.99 17.53
C ALA A 83 -28.42 -24.16 18.81
N GLN A 84 -29.39 -24.39 19.69
CA GLN A 84 -29.41 -23.87 21.06
C GLN A 84 -28.99 -24.97 22.01
N ASP A 85 -27.93 -24.75 22.80
CA ASP A 85 -27.59 -25.60 23.95
C ASP A 85 -28.57 -25.30 25.07
N VAL A 86 -29.59 -26.15 25.22
CA VAL A 86 -30.74 -25.88 26.14
C VAL A 86 -30.33 -25.93 27.61
N ALA A 87 -29.22 -26.61 27.92
CA ALA A 87 -28.72 -26.72 29.29
C ALA A 87 -28.02 -25.44 29.76
N LEU A 88 -27.34 -24.74 28.85
CA LEU A 88 -26.60 -23.52 29.12
C LEU A 88 -27.29 -22.26 28.59
N ASP A 89 -28.43 -22.42 27.92
CA ASP A 89 -29.18 -21.38 27.23
C ASP A 89 -28.31 -20.46 26.37
N ARG A 90 -27.54 -21.07 25.45
CA ARG A 90 -26.66 -20.34 24.54
C ARG A 90 -26.74 -20.86 23.10
N PRO A 91 -26.56 -19.98 22.09
CA PRO A 91 -26.43 -20.40 20.71
C PRO A 91 -25.07 -21.06 20.46
N VAL A 92 -25.09 -22.16 19.70
CA VAL A 92 -23.91 -22.93 19.28
C VAL A 92 -24.01 -23.28 17.80
N ALA A 93 -22.88 -23.63 17.20
CA ALA A 93 -22.83 -24.27 15.88
C ALA A 93 -22.59 -25.78 16.07
N LEU A 94 -23.38 -26.60 15.41
CA LEU A 94 -23.34 -28.06 15.48
C LEU A 94 -22.87 -28.61 14.13
N LYS A 95 -21.63 -29.10 14.04
CA LYS A 95 -21.16 -29.80 12.84
C LYS A 95 -21.60 -31.25 12.93
N LEU A 96 -22.19 -31.79 11.86
CA LEU A 96 -22.72 -33.15 11.76
C LEU A 96 -22.08 -33.89 10.61
N LEU A 97 -21.72 -35.15 10.85
CA LEU A 97 -21.23 -36.06 9.80
C LEU A 97 -22.41 -36.56 8.94
N ASN A 98 -22.24 -36.49 7.61
CA ASN A 98 -23.27 -36.94 6.66
C ASN A 98 -23.32 -38.46 6.51
N GLU A 99 -22.15 -39.10 6.46
CA GLU A 99 -21.96 -40.51 6.13
C GLU A 99 -21.32 -41.23 7.32
N PRO A 100 -22.10 -41.55 8.38
CA PRO A 100 -21.58 -42.19 9.58
C PRO A 100 -21.08 -43.63 9.34
N GLU A 101 -21.38 -44.21 8.17
CA GLU A 101 -20.93 -45.55 7.79
C GLU A 101 -19.46 -45.59 7.33
N ASP A 102 -18.90 -44.47 6.88
CA ASP A 102 -17.48 -44.39 6.50
C ASP A 102 -16.60 -44.16 7.74
N SER A 103 -15.95 -45.23 8.20
CA SER A 103 -15.08 -45.21 9.38
C SER A 103 -13.88 -44.26 9.21
N SER A 104 -13.42 -44.03 7.98
CA SER A 104 -12.32 -43.10 7.68
C SER A 104 -12.76 -41.65 7.83
N LEU A 105 -13.97 -41.30 7.36
CA LEU A 105 -14.57 -39.99 7.55
C LEU A 105 -14.91 -39.74 9.03
N CYS A 106 -15.42 -40.74 9.74
CA CYS A 106 -15.66 -40.66 11.18
C CYS A 106 -14.40 -40.31 11.97
N LEU A 107 -13.27 -40.96 11.67
CA LEU A 107 -12.01 -40.67 12.35
C LEU A 107 -11.50 -39.26 12.04
N ARG A 108 -11.60 -38.80 10.78
CA ARG A 108 -11.23 -37.42 10.41
C ARG A 108 -12.11 -36.41 11.15
N PHE A 109 -13.40 -36.66 11.24
CA PHE A 109 -14.35 -35.81 11.94
C PHE A 109 -14.01 -35.67 13.44
N VAL A 110 -13.67 -36.79 14.10
CA VAL A 110 -13.27 -36.74 15.52
C VAL A 110 -11.89 -36.11 15.70
N ASP A 111 -10.94 -36.40 14.81
CA ASP A 111 -9.60 -35.80 14.86
C ASP A 111 -9.70 -34.27 14.68
N GLU A 112 -10.54 -33.77 13.78
CA GLU A 112 -10.85 -32.35 13.62
C GLU A 112 -11.33 -31.74 14.94
N ALA A 113 -12.38 -32.31 15.54
CA ALA A 113 -12.95 -31.82 16.79
C ALA A 113 -11.91 -31.79 17.93
N ARG A 114 -11.06 -32.82 18.01
CA ARG A 114 -10.00 -32.91 19.03
C ARG A 114 -8.88 -31.91 18.80
N VAL A 115 -8.45 -31.71 17.56
CA VAL A 115 -7.41 -30.73 17.22
C VAL A 115 -7.94 -29.33 17.54
N THR A 116 -9.10 -28.97 17.01
CA THR A 116 -9.71 -27.65 17.26
C THR A 116 -9.95 -27.43 18.76
N GLY A 117 -10.48 -28.42 19.48
CA GLY A 117 -10.72 -28.33 20.93
C GLY A 117 -9.46 -28.17 21.79
N GLN A 118 -8.29 -28.57 21.28
CA GLN A 118 -7.01 -28.40 21.97
C GLN A 118 -6.32 -27.07 21.65
N LEU A 119 -6.80 -26.33 20.66
CA LEU A 119 -6.27 -25.03 20.27
C LEU A 119 -7.04 -23.91 20.99
N GLN A 120 -6.46 -23.39 22.08
CA GLN A 120 -7.05 -22.31 22.87
C GLN A 120 -6.48 -20.96 22.45
N HIS A 121 -7.05 -20.37 21.41
CA HIS A 121 -6.64 -19.06 20.90
C HIS A 121 -7.87 -18.27 20.42
N PRO A 122 -7.92 -16.93 20.58
CA PRO A 122 -9.08 -16.13 20.16
C PRO A 122 -9.45 -16.29 18.67
N GLY A 123 -8.46 -16.57 17.83
CA GLY A 123 -8.64 -16.85 16.40
C GLY A 123 -8.99 -18.29 16.03
N VAL A 124 -9.32 -19.14 17.00
CA VAL A 124 -9.77 -20.52 16.79
C VAL A 124 -11.10 -20.71 17.53
N PRO A 125 -12.15 -21.27 16.89
CA PRO A 125 -13.43 -21.43 17.55
C PRO A 125 -13.32 -22.52 18.64
N PRO A 126 -13.69 -22.25 19.90
CA PRO A 126 -13.65 -23.28 20.92
C PRO A 126 -14.68 -24.37 20.63
N VAL A 127 -14.25 -25.63 20.74
CA VAL A 127 -15.12 -26.81 20.72
C VAL A 127 -15.61 -27.05 22.15
N TYR A 128 -16.93 -27.19 22.31
CA TYR A 128 -17.59 -27.38 23.59
C TYR A 128 -17.91 -28.84 23.89
N ASP A 129 -18.21 -29.63 22.87
CA ASP A 129 -18.71 -30.99 23.03
C ASP A 129 -18.44 -31.83 21.78
N LEU A 130 -18.29 -33.13 21.95
CA LEU A 130 -18.16 -34.13 20.89
C LEU A 130 -18.94 -35.37 21.33
N GLY A 131 -19.88 -35.82 20.51
CA GLY A 131 -20.79 -36.88 20.89
C GLY A 131 -21.52 -37.53 19.72
N THR A 132 -22.55 -38.29 20.07
CA THR A 132 -23.49 -38.89 19.13
C THR A 132 -24.90 -38.36 19.37
N LEU A 133 -25.61 -38.06 18.30
CA LEU A 133 -27.03 -37.76 18.35
C LEU A 133 -27.85 -39.03 18.61
N GLY A 134 -29.12 -38.88 18.98
CA GLY A 134 -30.04 -40.01 19.20
C GLY A 134 -30.28 -40.88 17.97
N ASP A 135 -29.97 -40.38 16.77
CA ASP A 135 -30.03 -41.13 15.51
C ASP A 135 -28.68 -41.81 15.13
N GLY A 136 -27.67 -41.71 15.98
CA GLY A 136 -26.35 -42.33 15.80
C GLY A 136 -25.33 -41.49 15.05
N ARG A 137 -25.69 -40.33 14.49
CA ARG A 137 -24.73 -39.46 13.79
C ARG A 137 -23.75 -38.80 14.76
N LEU A 138 -22.48 -38.73 14.36
CA LEU A 138 -21.45 -37.98 15.09
C LEU A 138 -21.68 -36.47 14.96
N PHE A 139 -21.49 -35.77 16.07
CA PHE A 139 -21.55 -34.31 16.11
C PHE A 139 -20.42 -33.75 16.98
N PHE A 140 -20.01 -32.52 16.70
CA PHE A 140 -19.37 -31.69 17.71
C PHE A 140 -20.00 -30.29 17.74
N ALA A 141 -20.09 -29.74 18.95
CA ALA A 141 -20.63 -28.41 19.19
C ALA A 141 -19.50 -27.41 19.41
N MET A 142 -19.58 -26.23 18.79
CA MET A 142 -18.57 -25.18 18.88
C MET A 142 -19.20 -23.79 19.01
N LYS A 143 -18.37 -22.77 19.28
CA LYS A 143 -18.82 -21.37 19.27
C LYS A 143 -19.49 -21.06 17.93
N ARG A 144 -20.72 -20.54 17.98
CA ARG A 144 -21.34 -19.92 16.81
C ARG A 144 -20.64 -18.58 16.56
N ILE A 145 -19.99 -18.46 15.41
CA ILE A 145 -19.40 -17.19 14.98
C ILE A 145 -20.48 -16.43 14.19
N GLU A 146 -20.88 -15.27 14.71
CA GLU A 146 -21.76 -14.35 13.99
C GLU A 146 -20.91 -13.41 13.15
N GLY A 147 -21.07 -13.47 11.83
CA GLY A 147 -20.22 -12.70 10.94
C GLY A 147 -20.32 -13.13 9.48
N ARG A 148 -19.36 -12.69 8.69
CA ARG A 148 -19.20 -13.03 7.27
C ARG A 148 -17.91 -13.80 7.07
N THR A 149 -17.84 -14.62 6.04
CA THR A 149 -16.56 -15.20 5.61
C THR A 149 -15.68 -14.12 4.97
N LEU A 150 -14.36 -14.32 4.98
CA LEU A 150 -13.46 -13.43 4.25
C LEU A 150 -13.71 -13.51 2.74
N ARG A 151 -14.19 -14.66 2.22
CA ARG A 151 -14.66 -14.83 0.85
C ARG A 151 -15.78 -13.83 0.52
N GLU A 152 -16.84 -13.80 1.33
CA GLU A 152 -17.97 -12.89 1.14
C GLU A 152 -17.53 -11.42 1.19
N VAL A 153 -16.53 -11.09 2.02
CA VAL A 153 -15.99 -9.72 2.10
C VAL A 153 -15.20 -9.35 0.84
N ILE A 154 -14.39 -10.27 0.30
CA ILE A 154 -13.65 -10.06 -0.95
C ILE A 154 -14.63 -9.89 -2.13
N GLU A 155 -15.70 -10.67 -2.17
CA GLU A 155 -16.75 -10.53 -3.19
C GLU A 155 -17.47 -9.18 -3.09
N ASP A 156 -17.85 -8.75 -1.88
CA ASP A 156 -18.43 -7.42 -1.64
C ASP A 156 -17.51 -6.30 -2.14
N LEU A 157 -16.20 -6.43 -1.90
CA LEU A 157 -15.19 -5.47 -2.37
C LEU A 157 -15.02 -5.46 -3.89
N ARG A 158 -15.18 -6.61 -4.56
CA ARG A 158 -15.12 -6.71 -6.03
C ARG A 158 -16.32 -6.03 -6.69
N GLU A 159 -17.48 -6.14 -6.06
CA GLU A 159 -18.76 -5.66 -6.60
C GLU A 159 -19.09 -4.22 -6.16
N ASP A 160 -18.17 -3.54 -5.47
CA ASP A 160 -18.41 -2.24 -4.82
C ASP A 160 -19.69 -2.26 -3.95
N GLY A 161 -19.87 -3.36 -3.22
CA GLY A 161 -21.00 -3.65 -2.36
C GLY A 161 -21.16 -2.68 -1.19
N PRO A 162 -22.28 -2.77 -0.45
CA PRO A 162 -22.61 -1.84 0.63
C PRO A 162 -21.60 -1.84 1.77
N GLU A 163 -20.92 -2.97 2.01
CA GLU A 163 -19.94 -3.14 3.08
C GLU A 163 -18.50 -2.88 2.62
N ALA A 164 -18.25 -2.75 1.31
CA ALA A 164 -16.92 -2.48 0.74
C ALA A 164 -16.22 -1.28 1.41
N ARG A 165 -16.98 -0.22 1.72
CA ARG A 165 -16.48 0.98 2.41
C ARG A 165 -15.93 0.71 3.81
N ASN A 166 -16.40 -0.36 4.46
CA ASN A 166 -15.97 -0.73 5.80
C ASN A 166 -14.65 -1.52 5.80
N PHE A 167 -14.16 -1.96 4.63
CA PHE A 167 -12.97 -2.81 4.48
C PHE A 167 -11.87 -2.14 3.64
N GLY A 168 -11.32 -1.04 4.15
CA GLY A 168 -10.10 -0.45 3.59
C GLY A 168 -8.84 -1.31 3.82
N ARG A 169 -7.79 -1.03 3.05
CA ARG A 169 -6.49 -1.74 3.09
C ARG A 169 -5.96 -1.99 4.50
N VAL A 170 -5.97 -0.96 5.36
CA VAL A 170 -5.52 -1.05 6.76
C VAL A 170 -6.29 -2.12 7.54
N ARG A 171 -7.62 -2.20 7.37
CA ARG A 171 -8.46 -3.21 8.03
C ARG A 171 -8.17 -4.61 7.49
N LEU A 172 -8.02 -4.76 6.18
CA LEU A 172 -7.69 -6.04 5.55
C LEU A 172 -6.34 -6.59 6.02
N LEU A 173 -5.31 -5.73 6.08
CA LEU A 173 -4.00 -6.10 6.61
C LEU A 173 -4.05 -6.41 8.11
N THR A 174 -4.87 -5.69 8.89
CA THR A 174 -5.10 -5.99 10.31
C THR A 174 -5.73 -7.37 10.50
N VAL A 175 -6.76 -7.68 9.69
CA VAL A 175 -7.39 -9.02 9.66
C VAL A 175 -6.36 -10.08 9.29
N PHE A 176 -5.56 -9.84 8.25
CA PHE A 176 -4.49 -10.74 7.83
C PHE A 176 -3.47 -11.02 8.93
N SER A 177 -3.01 -9.99 9.63
CA SER A 177 -2.12 -10.14 10.79
C SER A 177 -2.74 -11.04 11.89
N GLN A 178 -4.04 -10.93 12.15
CA GLN A 178 -4.73 -11.81 13.11
C GLN A 178 -4.82 -13.27 12.62
N ILE A 179 -5.03 -13.50 11.33
CA ILE A 179 -4.98 -14.85 10.73
C ILE A 179 -3.58 -15.44 10.91
N CYS A 180 -2.53 -14.69 10.57
CA CYS A 180 -1.14 -15.12 10.75
C CYS A 180 -0.84 -15.51 12.19
N ARG A 181 -1.33 -14.75 13.17
CA ARG A 181 -1.19 -15.06 14.60
C ARG A 181 -1.89 -16.35 15.01
N ALA A 182 -3.11 -16.60 14.50
CA ALA A 182 -3.83 -17.85 14.76
C ALA A 182 -3.08 -19.06 14.18
N ILE A 183 -2.55 -18.95 12.97
CA ILE A 183 -1.73 -19.99 12.33
C ILE A 183 -0.41 -20.20 13.09
N ALA A 184 0.26 -19.12 13.50
CA ALA A 184 1.48 -19.20 14.29
C ALA A 184 1.27 -19.93 15.62
N TYR A 185 0.15 -19.63 16.29
CA TYR A 185 -0.25 -20.35 17.50
C TYR A 185 -0.44 -21.84 17.24
N ALA A 186 -1.17 -22.22 16.18
CA ALA A 186 -1.35 -23.63 15.82
C ALA A 186 -0.02 -24.32 15.51
N HIS A 187 0.87 -23.67 14.75
CA HIS A 187 2.21 -24.18 14.45
C HIS A 187 3.02 -24.43 15.73
N SER A 188 2.92 -23.54 16.72
CA SER A 188 3.57 -23.72 18.04
C SER A 188 3.05 -24.93 18.84
N ARG A 189 1.84 -25.42 18.50
CA ARG A 189 1.23 -26.64 19.06
C ARG A 189 1.47 -27.87 18.18
N GLY A 190 2.28 -27.74 17.13
CA GLY A 190 2.60 -28.80 16.19
C GLY A 190 1.48 -29.09 15.19
N VAL A 191 0.54 -28.16 15.00
CA VAL A 191 -0.65 -28.32 14.14
C VAL A 191 -0.51 -27.46 12.89
N MET A 192 -0.65 -28.06 11.71
CA MET A 192 -0.80 -27.35 10.42
C MET A 192 -2.25 -27.24 10.00
N HIS A 193 -2.62 -26.22 9.21
CA HIS A 193 -3.99 -26.03 8.73
C HIS A 193 -4.27 -26.79 7.42
N ARG A 194 -3.42 -26.62 6.40
CA ARG A 194 -3.43 -27.28 5.07
C ARG A 194 -4.58 -26.99 4.10
N ASP A 195 -5.66 -26.38 4.56
CA ASP A 195 -6.73 -25.85 3.68
C ASP A 195 -7.03 -24.38 3.98
N LEU A 196 -5.99 -23.56 4.13
CA LEU A 196 -6.21 -22.15 4.46
C LEU A 196 -6.67 -21.38 3.22
N LYS A 197 -7.87 -20.80 3.30
CA LYS A 197 -8.51 -20.03 2.24
C LYS A 197 -9.54 -19.06 2.83
N PRO A 198 -9.99 -18.03 2.09
CA PRO A 198 -10.94 -17.05 2.61
C PRO A 198 -12.28 -17.62 3.10
N ASP A 199 -12.73 -18.73 2.53
CA ASP A 199 -13.95 -19.43 2.94
C ASP A 199 -13.84 -20.00 4.37
N ASN A 200 -12.62 -20.35 4.79
CA ASN A 200 -12.33 -20.91 6.11
C ASN A 200 -11.94 -19.83 7.13
N ILE A 201 -12.18 -18.56 6.84
CA ILE A 201 -11.90 -17.44 7.74
C ILE A 201 -13.19 -16.66 7.95
N MET A 202 -13.62 -16.53 9.20
CA MET A 202 -14.80 -15.75 9.57
C MET A 202 -14.40 -14.44 10.27
N LEU A 203 -15.09 -13.36 9.90
CA LEU A 203 -14.96 -12.03 10.48
C LEU A 203 -16.22 -11.70 11.28
N GLY A 204 -16.08 -11.57 12.59
CA GLY A 204 -17.16 -11.23 13.50
C GLY A 204 -17.50 -9.73 13.49
N ALA A 205 -18.73 -9.41 13.91
CA ALA A 205 -19.25 -8.03 13.93
C ALA A 205 -18.39 -7.03 14.74
N PHE A 206 -17.67 -7.53 15.76
CA PHE A 206 -16.82 -6.71 16.64
C PHE A 206 -15.32 -6.82 16.32
N GLY A 207 -14.98 -7.27 15.11
CA GLY A 207 -13.59 -7.39 14.66
C GLY A 207 -12.89 -8.67 15.11
N GLU A 208 -13.64 -9.67 15.59
CA GLU A 208 -13.13 -11.02 15.79
C GLU A 208 -12.70 -11.62 14.44
N VAL A 209 -11.56 -12.29 14.39
CA VAL A 209 -11.10 -13.03 13.21
C VAL A 209 -10.87 -14.46 13.63
N THR A 210 -11.58 -15.40 13.02
CA THR A 210 -11.56 -16.81 13.40
C THR A 210 -11.25 -17.69 12.20
N VAL A 211 -10.27 -18.59 12.37
CA VAL A 211 -9.91 -19.60 11.36
C VAL A 211 -10.66 -20.90 11.67
N MET A 212 -11.45 -21.35 10.70
CA MET A 212 -12.36 -22.49 10.75
C MET A 212 -11.76 -23.71 10.04
N ASP A 213 -12.38 -24.89 10.20
CA ASP A 213 -12.09 -26.12 9.43
C ASP A 213 -10.64 -26.64 9.53
N TRP A 214 -10.25 -27.05 10.74
CA TRP A 214 -8.95 -27.68 11.03
C TRP A 214 -8.86 -29.15 10.60
N GLY A 215 -9.75 -29.63 9.74
CA GLY A 215 -9.99 -31.05 9.46
C GLY A 215 -8.89 -31.80 8.70
N LEU A 216 -7.88 -31.10 8.17
CA LEU A 216 -6.69 -31.71 7.55
C LEU A 216 -5.43 -31.63 8.43
N ALA A 217 -5.58 -31.15 9.65
CA ALA A 217 -4.47 -30.96 10.57
C ALA A 217 -3.71 -32.26 10.85
N LYS A 218 -2.39 -32.23 10.65
CA LYS A 218 -1.48 -33.31 11.05
C LYS A 218 -0.53 -32.77 12.13
N PRO A 219 -0.30 -33.53 13.21
CA PRO A 219 0.84 -33.30 14.08
C PRO A 219 2.13 -33.39 13.26
N PHE A 220 2.99 -32.38 13.31
CA PHE A 220 4.35 -32.49 12.80
C PHE A 220 5.35 -32.57 13.97
N ASP A 221 6.51 -33.19 13.72
CA ASP A 221 7.58 -33.28 14.69
C ASP A 221 8.44 -32.01 14.65
N GLY A 222 8.58 -31.35 15.80
CA GLY A 222 9.44 -30.19 16.01
C GLY A 222 10.39 -30.41 17.20
N PRO A 223 11.58 -29.77 17.20
CA PRO A 223 12.66 -30.07 18.15
C PRO A 223 12.39 -29.68 19.61
N ASP A 224 11.46 -28.76 19.88
CA ASP A 224 11.10 -28.32 21.24
C ASP A 224 9.60 -28.52 21.51
N ARG A 225 9.24 -29.63 22.18
CA ARG A 225 7.83 -29.99 22.47
C ARG A 225 7.46 -29.86 23.96
N PRO A 226 6.50 -28.98 24.31
CA PRO A 226 5.54 -29.26 25.37
C PRO A 226 4.41 -30.14 24.82
N ALA A 227 4.12 -31.27 25.48
CA ALA A 227 3.07 -32.27 25.19
C ALA A 227 2.24 -31.99 23.92
N ALA A 228 2.61 -32.70 22.84
CA ALA A 228 1.93 -32.65 21.55
C ALA A 228 0.43 -32.88 21.69
N VAL A 229 -0.36 -32.28 20.79
CA VAL A 229 -1.76 -32.64 20.57
C VAL A 229 -1.81 -34.17 20.39
N ALA A 230 -2.35 -34.88 21.38
CA ALA A 230 -2.29 -36.33 21.44
C ALA A 230 -3.36 -36.92 20.51
N THR A 231 -3.08 -36.98 19.21
CA THR A 231 -3.83 -37.85 18.29
C THR A 231 -3.12 -39.20 18.24
N ARG A 232 -3.85 -40.30 18.40
CA ARG A 232 -3.28 -41.67 18.53
C ARG A 232 -2.69 -42.24 17.22
N ARG A 233 -2.51 -41.43 16.17
CA ARG A 233 -1.81 -41.87 14.96
C ARG A 233 -0.36 -41.41 15.00
N GLY A 234 0.52 -42.30 15.47
CA GLY A 234 1.93 -42.25 15.11
C GLY A 234 2.11 -42.40 13.60
N ALA A 235 3.07 -41.66 13.05
CA ALA A 235 3.83 -41.74 11.79
C ALA A 235 3.34 -42.50 10.52
N GLU A 236 2.30 -43.34 10.52
CA GLU A 236 2.09 -44.37 9.47
C GLU A 236 0.70 -44.34 8.79
N GLY A 237 -0.07 -43.27 8.95
CA GLY A 237 -1.29 -43.06 8.17
C GLY A 237 -0.97 -42.60 6.75
N ARG A 238 -0.85 -43.55 5.81
CA ARG A 238 -0.70 -43.25 4.36
C ARG A 238 -1.94 -42.49 3.87
N PHE A 239 -1.80 -41.17 3.67
CA PHE A 239 -2.85 -40.33 3.10
C PHE A 239 -2.68 -40.23 1.58
N ALA A 240 -2.92 -41.34 0.89
CA ALA A 240 -3.29 -41.26 -0.51
C ALA A 240 -4.79 -40.92 -0.56
N THR A 241 -5.12 -39.67 -0.87
CA THR A 241 -6.39 -39.39 -1.54
C THR A 241 -6.49 -40.34 -2.73
N GLN A 242 -7.58 -41.10 -2.84
CA GLN A 242 -7.84 -41.91 -4.03
C GLN A 242 -7.53 -41.07 -5.28
N ALA A 243 -6.82 -41.67 -6.22
CA ALA A 243 -6.31 -41.02 -7.41
C ALA A 243 -7.40 -40.20 -8.12
N GLY A 244 -7.32 -38.87 -8.04
CA GLY A 244 -8.03 -37.96 -8.94
C GLY A 244 -8.90 -36.86 -8.33
N GLU A 245 -9.41 -37.01 -7.09
CA GLU A 245 -10.23 -35.97 -6.46
C GLU A 245 -9.46 -35.28 -5.32
N VAL A 246 -8.73 -34.23 -5.68
CA VAL A 246 -8.19 -33.29 -4.70
C VAL A 246 -9.35 -32.41 -4.23
N THR A 247 -9.87 -32.69 -3.03
CA THR A 247 -10.84 -31.82 -2.36
C THR A 247 -10.12 -30.53 -1.93
N GLY A 248 -10.40 -29.41 -2.61
CA GLY A 248 -9.86 -28.10 -2.28
C GLY A 248 -9.99 -27.10 -3.43
N THR A 249 -10.05 -25.80 -3.11
CA THR A 249 -10.01 -24.72 -4.10
C THR A 249 -8.53 -24.50 -4.47
N PRO A 250 -8.07 -24.88 -5.68
CA PRO A 250 -6.65 -24.99 -6.02
C PRO A 250 -5.89 -23.66 -5.98
N HIS A 251 -6.60 -22.53 -5.92
CA HIS A 251 -6.05 -21.17 -5.89
C HIS A 251 -5.15 -20.87 -4.67
N TYR A 252 -5.36 -21.54 -3.53
CA TYR A 252 -4.59 -21.32 -2.28
C TYR A 252 -3.59 -22.44 -1.97
N MET A 253 -3.53 -23.44 -2.83
CA MET A 253 -2.75 -24.65 -2.62
C MET A 253 -1.26 -24.36 -2.81
N PRO A 254 -0.38 -24.82 -1.89
CA PRO A 254 1.06 -24.71 -2.08
C PRO A 254 1.58 -25.61 -3.21
N PRO A 255 2.70 -25.25 -3.88
CA PRO A 255 3.25 -26.00 -5.01
C PRO A 255 3.55 -27.48 -4.70
N GLU A 256 4.05 -27.78 -3.51
CA GLU A 256 4.28 -29.14 -3.04
C GLU A 256 2.98 -29.95 -2.94
N GLN A 257 1.87 -29.35 -2.49
CA GLN A 257 0.57 -29.99 -2.44
C GLN A 257 -0.05 -30.13 -3.84
N ALA A 258 0.09 -29.11 -4.69
CA ALA A 258 -0.40 -29.13 -6.07
C ALA A 258 0.28 -30.23 -6.90
N ALA A 259 1.54 -30.54 -6.58
CA ALA A 259 2.31 -31.63 -7.19
C ALA A 259 2.11 -33.00 -6.51
N GLY A 260 1.27 -33.10 -5.48
CA GLY A 260 1.02 -34.34 -4.75
C GLY A 260 2.16 -34.80 -3.83
N ARG A 261 3.13 -33.93 -3.51
CA ARG A 261 4.27 -34.21 -2.62
C ARG A 261 3.85 -33.99 -1.15
N ILE A 262 2.91 -34.80 -0.68
CA ILE A 262 2.29 -34.68 0.65
C ILE A 262 3.32 -34.80 1.79
N ASP A 263 4.40 -35.55 1.58
CA ASP A 263 5.47 -35.75 2.56
C ASP A 263 6.35 -34.51 2.76
N GLU A 264 6.33 -33.56 1.83
CA GLU A 264 7.04 -32.28 1.92
C GLU A 264 6.22 -31.19 2.64
N LEU A 265 4.96 -31.47 2.99
CA LEU A 265 4.10 -30.49 3.66
C LEU A 265 4.60 -30.18 5.07
N GLY A 266 4.86 -28.90 5.31
CA GLY A 266 5.32 -28.37 6.59
C GLY A 266 4.68 -27.01 6.92
N PRO A 267 5.09 -26.36 8.02
CA PRO A 267 4.61 -25.01 8.37
C PRO A 267 4.74 -23.98 7.22
N HIS A 268 5.78 -24.12 6.38
CA HIS A 268 5.98 -23.28 5.19
C HIS A 268 4.90 -23.45 4.11
N SER A 269 4.17 -24.56 4.11
CA SER A 269 3.03 -24.79 3.22
C SER A 269 1.84 -23.89 3.60
N ASP A 270 1.55 -23.75 4.89
CA ASP A 270 0.54 -22.80 5.38
C ASP A 270 0.97 -21.34 5.12
N ILE A 271 2.27 -21.04 5.17
CA ILE A 271 2.80 -19.71 4.83
C ILE A 271 2.56 -19.36 3.36
N TYR A 272 2.66 -20.33 2.44
CA TYR A 272 2.27 -20.10 1.06
C TYR A 272 0.78 -19.80 0.93
N SER A 273 -0.09 -20.56 1.61
CA SER A 273 -1.53 -20.30 1.60
C SER A 273 -1.87 -18.94 2.20
N LEU A 274 -1.18 -18.52 3.27
CA LEU A 274 -1.25 -17.15 3.79
C LEU A 274 -0.83 -16.12 2.72
N GLY A 275 0.24 -16.39 1.97
CA GLY A 275 0.65 -15.55 0.83
C GLY A 275 -0.42 -15.44 -0.24
N ALA A 276 -1.12 -16.53 -0.56
CA ALA A 276 -2.22 -16.54 -1.53
C ALA A 276 -3.43 -15.75 -1.04
N VAL A 277 -3.76 -15.85 0.26
CA VAL A 277 -4.78 -15.00 0.90
C VAL A 277 -4.37 -13.53 0.85
N LEU A 278 -3.13 -13.18 1.23
CA LEU A 278 -2.64 -11.81 1.18
C LEU A 278 -2.70 -11.24 -0.25
N TYR A 279 -2.29 -12.04 -1.25
CA TYR A 279 -2.36 -11.65 -2.65
C TYR A 279 -3.79 -11.27 -3.06
N GLU A 280 -4.77 -12.09 -2.68
CA GLU A 280 -6.17 -11.81 -3.00
C GLU A 280 -6.70 -10.61 -2.21
N LEU A 281 -6.26 -10.37 -0.97
CA LEU A 281 -6.63 -9.15 -0.24
C LEU A 281 -6.07 -7.88 -0.89
N LEU A 282 -4.86 -7.95 -1.46
CA LEU A 282 -4.22 -6.83 -2.14
C LEU A 282 -4.85 -6.55 -3.50
N THR A 283 -5.16 -7.61 -4.27
CA THR A 283 -5.55 -7.49 -5.68
C THR A 283 -7.04 -7.68 -5.94
N LEU A 284 -7.77 -8.24 -4.97
CA LEU A 284 -9.09 -8.83 -5.14
C LEU A 284 -9.11 -9.95 -6.20
N GLU A 285 -8.00 -10.61 -6.50
CA GLU A 285 -7.95 -11.77 -7.38
C GLU A 285 -6.99 -12.81 -6.81
N PRO A 286 -7.24 -14.12 -7.01
CA PRO A 286 -6.25 -15.13 -6.61
C PRO A 286 -4.95 -15.00 -7.43
N PRO A 287 -3.81 -15.49 -6.91
CA PRO A 287 -2.51 -15.37 -7.59
C PRO A 287 -2.45 -16.10 -8.93
N PHE A 288 -3.15 -17.23 -9.02
CA PHE A 288 -3.26 -18.04 -10.23
C PHE A 288 -4.72 -18.35 -10.47
N ASP A 289 -5.15 -18.29 -11.72
CA ASP A 289 -6.50 -18.67 -12.13
C ASP A 289 -6.46 -19.47 -13.44
N GLY A 290 -7.53 -20.19 -13.75
CA GLY A 290 -7.57 -21.03 -14.94
C GLY A 290 -8.89 -21.78 -15.13
N PRO A 291 -9.12 -22.32 -16.34
CA PRO A 291 -10.41 -22.90 -16.72
C PRO A 291 -10.72 -24.23 -16.02
N THR A 292 -9.72 -24.88 -15.41
CA THR A 292 -9.89 -26.15 -14.72
C THR A 292 -8.99 -26.20 -13.49
N ALA A 293 -9.37 -27.00 -12.49
CA ALA A 293 -8.56 -27.22 -11.31
C ALA A 293 -7.15 -27.76 -11.62
N ARG A 294 -7.03 -28.59 -12.67
CA ARG A 294 -5.73 -29.08 -13.15
C ARG A 294 -4.87 -27.94 -13.73
N ALA A 295 -5.45 -27.07 -14.56
CA ALA A 295 -4.73 -25.94 -15.12
C ALA A 295 -4.23 -24.98 -14.02
N ILE A 296 -5.03 -24.76 -12.98
CA ILE A 296 -4.63 -23.94 -11.83
C ILE A 296 -3.47 -24.60 -11.08
N ARG A 297 -3.53 -25.91 -10.79
CA ARG A 297 -2.41 -26.62 -10.14
C ARG A 297 -1.13 -26.55 -10.97
N ASP A 298 -1.23 -26.75 -12.28
CA ASP A 298 -0.08 -26.65 -13.19
C ASP A 298 0.52 -25.23 -13.15
N ALA A 299 -0.32 -24.19 -13.11
CA ALA A 299 0.12 -22.80 -12.96
C ALA A 299 0.78 -22.54 -11.59
N VAL A 300 0.18 -23.02 -10.50
CA VAL A 300 0.76 -22.97 -9.15
C VAL A 300 2.14 -23.63 -9.12
N ALA A 301 2.33 -24.75 -9.83
CA ALA A 301 3.61 -25.45 -9.83
C ALA A 301 4.69 -24.79 -10.71
N THR A 302 4.30 -24.15 -11.82
CA THR A 302 5.26 -23.81 -12.90
C THR A 302 5.34 -22.33 -13.27
N GLN A 303 4.29 -21.54 -13.02
CA GLN A 303 4.25 -20.15 -13.47
C GLN A 303 4.75 -19.19 -12.39
N PRO A 304 5.45 -18.10 -12.78
CA PRO A 304 5.80 -17.03 -11.86
C PRO A 304 4.54 -16.27 -11.41
N VAL A 305 4.55 -15.77 -10.18
CA VAL A 305 3.49 -14.92 -9.65
C VAL A 305 3.60 -13.54 -10.31
N VAL A 306 2.48 -13.01 -10.82
CA VAL A 306 2.41 -11.62 -11.29
C VAL A 306 2.45 -10.70 -10.07
N PRO A 307 3.32 -9.67 -9.99
CA PRO A 307 3.33 -8.76 -8.84
C PRO A 307 1.96 -8.10 -8.59
N PRO A 308 1.46 -8.06 -7.33
CA PRO A 308 0.20 -7.41 -6.97
C PRO A 308 -0.02 -6.00 -7.57
N SER A 309 1.00 -5.14 -7.53
CA SER A 309 1.01 -3.78 -8.09
C SER A 309 0.77 -3.76 -9.60
N ARG A 310 1.21 -4.80 -10.33
CA ARG A 310 0.96 -4.95 -11.76
C ARG A 310 -0.40 -5.56 -12.04
N ARG A 311 -0.88 -6.43 -11.14
CA ARG A 311 -2.20 -7.06 -11.27
C ARG A 311 -3.32 -6.06 -11.03
N ALA A 312 -3.18 -5.21 -10.00
CA ALA A 312 -4.18 -4.24 -9.59
C ALA A 312 -3.54 -2.84 -9.42
N PRO A 313 -3.18 -2.16 -10.52
CA PRO A 313 -2.47 -0.87 -10.47
C PRO A 313 -3.28 0.24 -9.78
N ASP A 314 -4.61 0.14 -9.79
CA ASP A 314 -5.50 1.17 -9.23
C ASP A 314 -5.70 1.06 -7.71
N ARG A 315 -5.11 0.05 -7.05
CA ARG A 315 -5.35 -0.23 -5.61
C ARG A 315 -4.31 0.34 -4.64
N ASP A 316 -3.36 1.15 -5.14
CA ASP A 316 -2.29 1.76 -4.34
C ASP A 316 -1.62 0.74 -3.41
N ILE A 317 -1.03 -0.32 -3.95
CA ILE A 317 -0.47 -1.40 -3.13
C ILE A 317 0.90 -0.97 -2.56
N PRO A 318 1.09 -0.94 -1.22
CA PRO A 318 2.38 -0.62 -0.64
C PRO A 318 3.44 -1.62 -1.08
N HIS A 319 4.59 -1.11 -1.50
CA HIS A 319 5.72 -1.92 -1.98
C HIS A 319 6.12 -3.01 -0.98
N ASP A 320 6.20 -2.67 0.31
CA ASP A 320 6.60 -3.61 1.36
C ASP A 320 5.58 -4.75 1.54
N ALA A 321 4.28 -4.48 1.35
CA ALA A 321 3.23 -5.50 1.39
C ALA A 321 3.29 -6.43 0.17
N GLU A 322 3.59 -5.90 -1.01
CA GLU A 322 3.83 -6.68 -2.22
C GLU A 322 5.06 -7.59 -2.04
N GLN A 323 6.17 -7.07 -1.52
CA GLN A 323 7.37 -7.86 -1.29
C GLN A 323 7.12 -9.03 -0.33
N LEU A 324 6.47 -8.76 0.81
CA LEU A 324 6.08 -9.79 1.76
C LEU A 324 5.16 -10.85 1.13
N CYS A 325 4.19 -10.40 0.33
CA CYS A 325 3.28 -11.29 -0.40
C CYS A 325 4.03 -12.22 -1.36
N LEU A 326 4.95 -11.68 -2.15
CA LEU A 326 5.74 -12.46 -3.12
C LEU A 326 6.73 -13.41 -2.43
N GLU A 327 7.30 -13.02 -1.29
CA GLU A 327 8.15 -13.88 -0.47
C GLU A 327 7.36 -15.09 0.07
N CYS A 328 6.15 -14.88 0.59
CA CYS A 328 5.26 -15.97 1.02
C CYS A 328 4.91 -16.92 -0.13
N LEU A 329 4.71 -16.39 -1.34
CA LEU A 329 4.36 -17.15 -2.55
C LEU A 329 5.57 -17.77 -3.28
N SER A 330 6.74 -17.79 -2.65
CA SER A 330 7.91 -18.46 -3.23
C SER A 330 7.63 -19.94 -3.49
N LYS A 331 8.06 -20.41 -4.67
CA LYS A 331 7.87 -21.82 -5.07
C LYS A 331 8.70 -22.78 -4.22
N GLU A 332 9.87 -22.34 -3.79
CA GLU A 332 10.78 -23.07 -2.91
C GLU A 332 10.38 -22.85 -1.43
N PRO A 333 9.95 -23.89 -0.69
CA PRO A 333 9.57 -23.74 0.72
C PRO A 333 10.61 -23.06 1.60
N ALA A 334 11.90 -23.34 1.38
CA ALA A 334 13.00 -22.76 2.18
C ALA A 334 13.23 -21.26 1.94
N ALA A 335 12.71 -20.71 0.85
CA ALA A 335 12.78 -19.29 0.52
C ALA A 335 11.56 -18.50 1.04
N ARG A 336 10.58 -19.18 1.66
CA ARG A 336 9.44 -18.52 2.30
C ARG A 336 9.83 -18.03 3.70
N PRO A 337 9.08 -17.07 4.28
CA PRO A 337 9.31 -16.61 5.63
C PRO A 337 9.42 -17.73 6.66
N ARG A 338 10.21 -17.49 7.70
CA ARG A 338 10.54 -18.49 8.74
C ARG A 338 9.35 -18.99 9.56
N SER A 339 8.29 -18.19 9.67
CA SER A 339 7.11 -18.51 10.49
C SER A 339 5.95 -17.56 10.18
N ALA A 340 4.72 -18.01 10.44
CA ALA A 340 3.55 -17.13 10.37
C ALA A 340 3.59 -15.97 11.39
N ALA A 341 4.27 -16.15 12.53
CA ALA A 341 4.48 -15.07 13.51
C ALA A 341 5.31 -13.93 12.92
N TRP A 342 6.40 -14.27 12.23
CA TRP A 342 7.23 -13.28 11.54
C TRP A 342 6.45 -12.53 10.46
N VAL A 343 5.60 -13.23 9.70
CA VAL A 343 4.72 -12.59 8.70
C VAL A 343 3.78 -11.57 9.38
N ALA A 344 3.18 -11.93 10.52
CA ALA A 344 2.35 -11.00 11.29
C ALA A 344 3.14 -9.76 11.74
N ASP A 345 4.36 -9.93 12.25
CA ASP A 345 5.22 -8.83 12.68
C ASP A 345 5.57 -7.89 11.51
N GLN A 346 5.83 -8.43 10.31
CA GLN A 346 6.07 -7.61 9.12
C GLN A 346 4.83 -6.85 8.69
N VAL A 347 3.64 -7.46 8.74
CA VAL A 347 2.37 -6.77 8.45
C VAL A 347 2.14 -5.63 9.43
N ASP A 348 2.42 -5.84 10.71
CA ASP A 348 2.27 -4.81 11.73
C ASP A 348 3.26 -3.64 11.51
N GLN A 349 4.50 -3.92 11.10
CA GLN A 349 5.47 -2.89 10.70
C GLN A 349 5.01 -2.08 9.48
N ILE A 350 4.41 -2.75 8.49
CA ILE A 350 3.82 -2.08 7.32
C ILE A 350 2.68 -1.14 7.76
N LEU A 351 1.81 -1.61 8.65
CA LEU A 351 0.70 -0.82 9.19
C LEU A 351 1.17 0.39 9.99
N GLU A 352 2.25 0.26 10.79
CA GLU A 352 2.88 1.36 11.51
C GLU A 352 3.50 2.38 10.54
N GLY A 353 4.20 1.90 9.51
CA GLY A 353 4.76 2.74 8.46
C GLY A 353 3.70 3.55 7.70
N ASP A 354 2.55 2.93 7.38
CA ASP A 354 1.41 3.62 6.76
C ASP A 354 0.87 4.76 7.66
N ARG A 355 0.74 4.51 8.97
CA ARG A 355 0.30 5.53 9.93
C ARG A 355 1.28 6.69 10.06
N ASP A 356 2.58 6.39 10.09
CA ASP A 356 3.63 7.39 10.17
C ASP A 356 3.68 8.27 8.92
N ARG A 357 3.53 7.66 7.72
CA ARG A 357 3.42 8.41 6.45
C ARG A 357 2.18 9.31 6.44
N ALA A 358 1.03 8.79 6.87
CA ALA A 358 -0.21 9.57 6.93
C ALA A 358 -0.10 10.76 7.89
N ARG A 359 0.46 10.54 9.10
CA ARG A 359 0.69 11.62 10.08
C ARG A 359 1.61 12.69 9.52
N LYS A 360 2.74 12.30 8.91
CA LYS A 360 3.68 13.24 8.27
C LYS A 360 3.01 14.04 7.16
N ALA A 361 2.20 13.39 6.31
CA ALA A 361 1.46 14.08 5.25
C ALA A 361 0.47 15.11 5.84
N GLU A 362 -0.24 14.76 6.91
CA GLU A 362 -1.14 15.69 7.61
C GLU A 362 -0.37 16.87 8.22
N GLU A 363 0.75 16.61 8.90
CA GLU A 363 1.63 17.65 9.45
C GLU A 363 2.11 18.60 8.35
N ARG A 364 2.56 18.07 7.20
CA ARG A 364 2.93 18.87 6.02
C ARG A 364 1.77 19.75 5.59
N ASP A 365 0.59 19.19 5.38
CA ASP A 365 -0.57 19.92 4.86
C ASP A 365 -1.04 21.04 5.82
N GLN A 366 -0.92 20.81 7.14
CA GLN A 366 -1.12 21.84 8.15
C GLN A 366 -0.09 22.98 8.04
N GLN A 367 1.19 22.65 7.85
CA GLN A 367 2.23 23.65 7.63
C GLN A 367 2.03 24.42 6.32
N LEU A 368 1.58 23.77 5.25
CA LEU A 368 1.25 24.45 3.99
C LEU A 368 0.10 25.43 4.15
N THR A 369 -0.96 25.02 4.86
CA THR A 369 -2.10 25.90 5.17
C THR A 369 -1.67 27.10 5.99
N ARG A 370 -0.81 26.89 7.00
CA ARG A 370 -0.26 27.97 7.82
C ARG A 370 0.63 28.91 7.01
N GLY A 371 1.52 28.36 6.19
CA GLY A 371 2.42 29.11 5.31
C GLY A 371 1.66 29.97 4.32
N GLN A 372 0.61 29.41 3.69
CA GLN A 372 -0.24 30.16 2.75
C GLN A 372 -0.92 31.36 3.43
N ARG A 373 -1.54 31.16 4.59
CA ARG A 373 -2.19 32.25 5.33
C ARG A 373 -1.19 33.35 5.73
N ALA A 374 0.00 32.95 6.16
CA ALA A 374 1.06 33.90 6.54
C ALA A 374 1.61 34.65 5.31
N ALA A 375 1.71 33.98 4.16
CA ALA A 375 2.09 34.59 2.88
C ALA A 375 1.06 35.62 2.43
N ASP A 376 -0.24 35.28 2.46
CA ASP A 376 -1.32 36.20 2.11
C ASP A 376 -1.28 37.45 3.02
N ASN A 377 -1.11 37.25 4.34
CA ASN A 377 -0.92 38.34 5.30
C ASN A 377 0.32 39.18 5.00
N TYR A 378 1.42 38.57 4.55
CA TYR A 378 2.63 39.29 4.17
C TYR A 378 2.35 40.22 2.99
N PHE A 379 1.75 39.72 1.90
CA PHE A 379 1.42 40.54 0.73
C PHE A 379 0.48 41.69 1.07
N GLU A 380 -0.56 41.44 1.87
CA GLU A 380 -1.47 42.48 2.35
C GLU A 380 -0.72 43.57 3.12
N ARG A 381 0.16 43.17 4.05
CA ARG A 381 0.92 44.12 4.88
C ARG A 381 1.99 44.88 4.11
N VAL A 382 2.61 44.28 3.11
CA VAL A 382 3.54 44.97 2.19
C VAL A 382 2.80 46.07 1.42
N GLU A 383 1.58 45.79 0.95
CA GLU A 383 0.78 46.80 0.27
C GLU A 383 0.31 47.90 1.22
N GLN A 384 -0.11 47.55 2.45
CA GLN A 384 -0.41 48.55 3.49
C GLN A 384 0.81 49.43 3.81
N HIS A 385 2.00 48.84 3.96
CA HIS A 385 3.24 49.58 4.15
C HIS A 385 3.51 50.55 2.98
N ARG A 386 3.33 50.09 1.73
CA ARG A 386 3.51 50.93 0.53
C ARG A 386 2.60 52.16 0.54
N LEU A 387 1.32 51.99 0.92
CA LEU A 387 0.36 53.08 1.01
C LEU A 387 0.71 54.07 2.13
N LEU A 388 1.14 53.56 3.29
CA LEU A 388 1.59 54.37 4.42
C LEU A 388 2.85 55.16 4.07
N HIS A 389 3.86 54.52 3.48
CA HIS A 389 5.10 55.16 3.04
C HIS A 389 4.83 56.33 2.08
N ALA A 390 3.97 56.12 1.08
CA ALA A 390 3.59 57.19 0.15
C ALA A 390 2.87 58.36 0.83
N ARG A 391 2.08 58.09 1.88
CA ARG A 391 1.43 59.12 2.71
C ARG A 391 2.45 59.87 3.58
N THR A 392 3.36 59.15 4.24
CA THR A 392 4.43 59.72 5.06
C THR A 392 5.32 60.64 4.24
N ALA A 393 5.74 60.21 3.04
CA ALA A 393 6.55 61.01 2.13
C ALA A 393 5.88 62.35 1.75
N LYS A 394 4.56 62.34 1.50
CA LYS A 394 3.79 63.56 1.22
C LYS A 394 3.72 64.51 2.42
N LEU A 395 3.58 63.97 3.63
CA LEU A 395 3.58 64.78 4.86
C LEU A 395 4.97 65.38 5.11
N ARG A 396 6.02 64.57 4.98
CA ARG A 396 7.42 64.98 5.17
C ARG A 396 7.85 66.08 4.20
N ALA A 397 7.33 66.07 2.97
CA ALA A 397 7.60 67.14 1.99
C ALA A 397 6.89 68.47 2.30
N ARG A 398 5.87 68.48 3.18
CA ARG A 398 5.06 69.67 3.49
C ARG A 398 5.37 70.28 4.87
N ILE A 399 5.94 69.50 5.77
CA ILE A 399 6.22 69.92 7.14
C ILE A 399 7.71 70.23 7.25
N ASP A 400 8.02 71.48 7.59
CA ASP A 400 9.40 71.90 7.77
C ASP A 400 10.08 71.15 8.93
N PRO A 401 11.38 70.83 8.83
CA PRO A 401 12.12 70.14 9.89
C PRO A 401 12.14 70.87 11.24
N TRP A 402 11.92 72.18 11.24
CA TRP A 402 11.92 73.06 12.42
C TRP A 402 10.51 73.50 12.86
N ALA A 403 9.44 72.88 12.34
CA ALA A 403 8.08 73.12 12.80
C ALA A 403 7.89 72.70 14.27
N ASP A 404 6.91 73.29 14.95
CA ASP A 404 6.56 72.94 16.34
C ASP A 404 5.99 71.52 16.47
N ASP A 405 5.94 71.01 17.70
CA ASP A 405 5.52 69.65 18.00
C ASP A 405 4.06 69.35 17.61
N GLU A 406 3.17 70.33 17.63
CA GLU A 406 1.76 70.15 17.24
C GLU A 406 1.66 69.96 15.73
N THR A 407 2.39 70.77 14.96
CA THR A 407 2.48 70.68 13.50
C THR A 407 3.17 69.39 13.04
N ARG A 408 4.14 68.86 13.81
CA ARG A 408 4.87 67.61 13.48
C ARG A 408 4.15 66.33 13.88
N ARG A 409 3.22 66.38 14.84
CA ARG A 409 2.52 65.20 15.36
C ARG A 409 1.89 64.30 14.28
N PRO A 410 1.22 64.82 13.23
CA PRO A 410 0.66 63.98 12.18
C PRO A 410 1.74 63.24 11.35
N LEU A 411 2.93 63.82 11.19
CA LEU A 411 4.06 63.16 10.53
C LEU A 411 4.58 62.01 11.39
N TRP A 412 4.82 62.25 12.69
CA TRP A 412 5.27 61.19 13.60
C TRP A 412 4.29 60.03 13.68
N GLN A 413 2.98 60.29 13.76
CA GLN A 413 1.96 59.24 13.73
C GLN A 413 1.99 58.42 12.43
N ALA A 414 2.28 59.06 11.29
CA ALA A 414 2.43 58.35 10.01
C ALA A 414 3.70 57.50 9.97
N GLU A 415 4.83 58.01 10.48
CA GLU A 415 6.10 57.30 10.60
C GLU A 415 5.99 56.08 11.53
N ASP A 416 5.28 56.21 12.66
CA ASP A 416 5.01 55.12 13.59
C ASP A 416 4.14 54.04 12.94
N ALA A 417 3.08 54.44 12.22
CA ALA A 417 2.19 53.51 11.52
C ALA A 417 2.91 52.76 10.40
N GLU A 418 3.75 53.46 9.62
CA GLU A 418 4.60 52.86 8.59
C GLU A 418 5.58 51.85 9.20
N SER A 419 6.25 52.22 10.29
CA SER A 419 7.18 51.34 11.01
C SER A 419 6.48 50.09 11.56
N ALA A 420 5.27 50.24 12.11
CA ALA A 420 4.46 49.14 12.60
C ALA A 420 4.02 48.19 11.46
N ALA A 421 3.60 48.74 10.31
CA ALA A 421 3.22 47.94 9.14
C ALA A 421 4.41 47.15 8.59
N ARG A 422 5.60 47.77 8.50
CA ARG A 422 6.85 47.12 8.09
C ARG A 422 7.22 45.96 9.02
N LEU A 423 7.15 46.16 10.33
CA LEU A 423 7.42 45.11 11.31
C LEU A 423 6.41 43.95 11.20
N ALA A 424 5.13 44.27 10.98
CA ALA A 424 4.10 43.25 10.82
C ALA A 424 4.28 42.43 9.52
N ALA A 425 4.70 43.08 8.43
CA ALA A 425 5.07 42.40 7.19
C ALA A 425 6.25 41.45 7.42
N ALA A 426 7.34 41.93 8.05
CA ALA A 426 8.50 41.10 8.35
C ALA A 426 8.16 39.85 9.20
N ARG A 427 7.28 40.00 10.21
CA ARG A 427 6.79 38.87 11.02
C ARG A 427 6.01 37.85 10.18
N SER A 428 5.13 38.33 9.30
CA SER A 428 4.33 37.46 8.43
C SER A 428 5.20 36.71 7.43
N LEU A 429 6.23 37.38 6.88
CA LEU A 429 7.25 36.74 6.05
C LEU A 429 7.99 35.65 6.82
N SER A 430 8.50 35.95 8.03
CA SER A 430 9.20 34.95 8.84
C SER A 430 8.32 33.75 9.17
N GLU A 431 7.04 33.97 9.50
CA GLU A 431 6.10 32.87 9.76
C GLU A 431 5.83 32.03 8.51
N ALA A 432 5.64 32.66 7.35
CA ALA A 432 5.42 31.95 6.09
C ALA A 432 6.64 31.10 5.70
N LEU A 433 7.83 31.68 5.76
CA LEU A 433 9.08 30.97 5.49
C LEU A 433 9.28 29.79 6.46
N ALA A 434 9.08 30.00 7.77
CA ALA A 434 9.21 28.94 8.76
C ALA A 434 8.23 27.77 8.52
N ALA A 435 6.98 28.09 8.18
CA ALA A 435 5.97 27.07 7.89
C ALA A 435 6.29 26.29 6.61
N TYR A 436 6.68 26.95 5.53
CA TYR A 436 7.04 26.25 4.29
C TYR A 436 8.33 25.43 4.44
N HIS A 437 9.34 25.91 5.17
CA HIS A 437 10.53 25.10 5.49
C HIS A 437 10.18 23.88 6.35
N ALA A 438 9.27 24.02 7.31
CA ALA A 438 8.78 22.89 8.10
C ALA A 438 8.05 21.86 7.22
N ALA A 439 7.27 22.30 6.22
CA ALA A 439 6.66 21.41 5.24
C ALA A 439 7.71 20.68 4.37
N LEU A 440 8.76 21.37 3.92
CA LEU A 440 9.88 20.75 3.19
C LEU A 440 10.72 19.80 4.06
N GLY A 441 10.75 20.01 5.39
CA GLY A 441 11.38 19.07 6.31
C GLY A 441 10.71 17.69 6.30
N VAL A 442 9.44 17.61 5.90
CA VAL A 442 8.71 16.36 5.71
C VAL A 442 8.91 15.79 4.30
N ASP A 443 8.82 16.65 3.28
CA ASP A 443 8.90 16.30 1.86
C ASP A 443 9.76 17.34 1.13
N GLY A 444 11.07 17.06 1.02
CA GLY A 444 12.06 18.01 0.54
C GLY A 444 11.90 18.41 -0.93
N ASP A 445 11.26 17.54 -1.72
CA ASP A 445 11.07 17.71 -3.16
C ASP A 445 9.64 18.14 -3.51
N HIS A 446 8.85 18.59 -2.53
CA HIS A 446 7.48 19.04 -2.75
C HIS A 446 7.44 20.33 -3.59
N PHE A 447 7.38 20.15 -4.91
CA PHE A 447 7.47 21.22 -5.91
C PHE A 447 6.53 22.42 -5.66
N PRO A 448 5.24 22.24 -5.31
CA PRO A 448 4.37 23.38 -5.01
C PRO A 448 4.88 24.26 -3.86
N THR A 449 5.51 23.67 -2.84
CA THR A 449 6.06 24.41 -1.70
C THR A 449 7.34 25.13 -2.05
N ARG A 450 8.23 24.47 -2.81
CA ARG A 450 9.46 25.10 -3.31
C ARG A 450 9.13 26.32 -4.17
N ARG A 451 8.15 26.18 -5.07
CA ARG A 451 7.62 27.28 -5.88
C ARG A 451 7.02 28.42 -5.05
N ALA A 452 6.25 28.10 -4.01
CA ALA A 452 5.68 29.11 -3.09
C ALA A 452 6.77 29.86 -2.29
N LEU A 453 7.80 29.15 -1.82
CA LEU A 453 8.98 29.74 -1.18
C LEU A 453 9.72 30.67 -2.14
N CYS A 454 9.95 30.23 -3.37
CA CYS A 454 10.59 31.03 -4.41
C CYS A 454 9.85 32.35 -4.64
N ALA A 455 8.53 32.29 -4.78
CA ALA A 455 7.69 33.49 -4.93
C ALA A 455 7.77 34.44 -3.73
N LEU A 456 7.80 33.92 -2.50
CA LEU A 456 7.97 34.73 -1.29
C LEU A 456 9.34 35.40 -1.22
N TYR A 457 10.41 34.67 -1.53
CA TYR A 457 11.76 35.24 -1.56
C TYR A 457 11.89 36.31 -2.64
N TYR A 458 11.27 36.11 -3.80
CA TYR A 458 11.26 37.11 -4.86
C TYR A 458 10.50 38.37 -4.44
N ALA A 459 9.34 38.23 -3.81
CA ALA A 459 8.59 39.37 -3.28
C ALA A 459 9.36 40.12 -2.17
N ALA A 460 10.14 39.41 -1.35
CA ALA A 460 11.01 40.01 -0.34
C ALA A 460 12.22 40.72 -0.98
N PHE A 461 12.77 40.16 -2.07
CA PHE A 461 13.78 40.81 -2.90
C PHE A 461 13.27 42.14 -3.48
N GLU A 462 12.08 42.14 -4.10
CA GLU A 462 11.47 43.37 -4.65
C GLU A 462 11.16 44.41 -3.56
N ALA A 463 10.85 43.98 -2.33
CA ALA A 463 10.68 44.89 -1.20
C ALA A 463 12.02 45.51 -0.77
N ALA A 464 13.08 44.70 -0.66
CA ALA A 464 14.42 45.17 -0.32
C ALA A 464 15.00 46.12 -1.39
N GLU A 465 14.73 45.85 -2.67
CA GLU A 465 15.13 46.72 -3.79
C GLU A 465 14.50 48.10 -3.69
N ARG A 466 13.19 48.16 -3.40
CA ARG A 466 12.48 49.44 -3.20
C ARG A 466 13.02 50.24 -2.02
N ASP A 467 13.43 49.56 -0.97
CA ASP A 467 14.01 50.18 0.23
C ASP A 467 15.51 50.53 0.06
N GLY A 468 16.15 50.08 -1.03
CA GLY A 468 17.58 50.27 -1.29
C GLY A 468 18.49 49.45 -0.36
N ASP A 469 17.98 48.36 0.22
CA ASP A 469 18.73 47.49 1.12
C ASP A 469 19.51 46.42 0.34
N ALA A 470 20.70 46.79 -0.13
CA ALA A 470 21.55 45.92 -0.94
C ALA A 470 21.94 44.61 -0.22
N VAL A 471 21.98 44.59 1.12
CA VAL A 471 22.31 43.38 1.89
C VAL A 471 21.15 42.39 1.83
N GLN A 472 19.92 42.87 2.06
CA GLN A 472 18.73 42.02 1.97
C GLN A 472 18.44 41.58 0.54
N MET A 473 18.67 42.44 -0.46
CA MET A 473 18.57 42.06 -1.87
C MET A 473 19.47 40.86 -2.18
N ALA A 474 20.77 40.94 -1.87
CA ALA A 474 21.71 39.85 -2.10
C ALA A 474 21.33 38.58 -1.33
N HIS A 475 20.80 38.73 -0.11
CA HIS A 475 20.33 37.61 0.69
C HIS A 475 19.17 36.86 0.03
N TYR A 476 18.11 37.59 -0.39
CA TYR A 476 16.94 36.97 -0.99
C TYR A 476 17.21 36.46 -2.41
N GLU A 477 18.04 37.15 -3.20
CA GLU A 477 18.43 36.69 -4.53
C GLU A 477 19.02 35.28 -4.50
N ASN A 478 19.91 35.00 -3.53
CA ASN A 478 20.49 33.67 -3.36
C ASN A 478 19.43 32.59 -3.13
N PHE A 479 18.39 32.90 -2.36
CA PHE A 479 17.31 31.94 -2.11
C PHE A 479 16.37 31.79 -3.30
N VAL A 480 16.06 32.85 -4.04
CA VAL A 480 15.28 32.70 -5.27
C VAL A 480 16.00 31.75 -6.23
N ARG A 481 17.30 31.97 -6.47
CA ARG A 481 18.12 31.06 -7.30
C ARG A 481 18.14 29.61 -6.81
N ALA A 482 18.02 29.38 -5.51
CA ALA A 482 18.02 28.03 -4.91
C ALA A 482 16.66 27.31 -5.01
N TYR A 483 15.56 28.03 -5.21
CA TYR A 483 14.18 27.50 -5.26
C TYR A 483 13.47 27.71 -6.60
N ASP A 484 14.09 28.40 -7.57
CA ASP A 484 13.56 28.67 -8.92
C ASP A 484 13.70 27.45 -9.84
N ASP A 485 13.07 26.34 -9.44
CA ASP A 485 13.15 25.05 -10.14
C ASP A 485 12.55 25.10 -11.56
N ASP A 486 11.67 26.06 -11.85
CA ASP A 486 11.01 26.26 -13.15
C ASP A 486 11.52 27.49 -13.93
N GLU A 487 12.64 28.09 -13.49
CA GLU A 487 13.28 29.27 -14.11
C GLU A 487 12.34 30.48 -14.28
N THR A 488 11.27 30.56 -13.48
CA THR A 488 10.29 31.65 -13.53
C THR A 488 10.92 33.02 -13.25
N TYR A 489 11.91 33.07 -12.35
CA TYR A 489 12.50 34.32 -11.87
C TYR A 489 13.93 34.55 -12.35
N ALA A 490 14.57 33.56 -12.97
CA ALA A 490 15.95 33.62 -13.47
C ALA A 490 16.19 34.83 -14.38
N GLU A 491 15.33 35.07 -15.37
CA GLU A 491 15.42 36.24 -16.26
C GLU A 491 15.09 37.56 -15.54
N ARG A 492 14.18 37.53 -14.57
CA ARG A 492 13.77 38.73 -13.80
C ARG A 492 14.87 39.21 -12.85
N ILE A 493 15.60 38.28 -12.24
CA ILE A 493 16.73 38.58 -11.35
C ILE A 493 17.96 39.03 -12.13
N LYS A 494 18.17 38.49 -13.33
CA LYS A 494 19.27 38.90 -14.20
C LYS A 494 19.24 40.42 -14.46
N GLY A 495 18.04 41.01 -14.45
CA GLY A 495 17.87 42.46 -14.47
C GLY A 495 18.29 43.09 -15.80
N ASP A 496 18.35 42.30 -16.87
CA ASP A 496 18.57 42.78 -18.23
C ASP A 496 17.26 43.40 -18.75
N GLY A 497 17.18 44.72 -18.69
CA GLY A 497 16.08 45.50 -19.25
C GLY A 497 16.29 45.91 -20.70
N ALA A 498 15.24 46.46 -21.29
CA ALA A 498 15.26 47.14 -22.57
C ALA A 498 14.83 48.58 -22.36
N LEU A 499 15.55 49.54 -22.95
CA LEU A 499 15.09 50.92 -23.04
C LEU A 499 14.74 51.24 -24.49
N GLU A 500 13.45 51.39 -24.77
CA GLU A 500 12.95 51.92 -26.03
C GLU A 500 12.69 53.43 -25.88
N VAL A 501 13.35 54.22 -26.73
CA VAL A 501 13.24 55.68 -26.70
C VAL A 501 12.59 56.15 -27.98
N GLU A 502 11.31 56.53 -27.91
CA GLU A 502 10.61 57.22 -28.98
C GLU A 502 10.58 58.73 -28.74
N THR A 503 10.88 59.52 -29.77
CA THR A 503 10.92 60.99 -29.66
C THR A 503 10.14 61.68 -30.76
N SER A 504 9.45 62.77 -30.41
CA SER A 504 8.87 63.73 -31.35
C SER A 504 9.45 65.13 -31.07
N PRO A 505 10.10 65.81 -32.05
CA PRO A 505 10.26 65.43 -33.46
C PRO A 505 11.26 64.28 -33.68
N LYS A 506 11.17 63.62 -34.84
CA LYS A 506 12.09 62.54 -35.24
C LYS A 506 13.47 63.08 -35.59
N GLY A 507 14.51 62.26 -35.40
CA GLY A 507 15.90 62.63 -35.77
C GLY A 507 16.72 63.26 -34.65
N LEU A 508 16.26 63.20 -33.40
CA LEU A 508 17.08 63.54 -32.23
C LEU A 508 18.22 62.53 -32.05
N THR A 509 19.29 62.97 -31.39
CA THR A 509 20.36 62.10 -30.90
C THR A 509 20.29 62.01 -29.38
N GLY A 510 20.68 60.87 -28.81
CA GLY A 510 20.67 60.65 -27.36
C GLY A 510 22.07 60.34 -26.83
N THR A 511 22.32 60.61 -25.56
CA THR A 511 23.43 60.01 -24.80
C THR A 511 22.88 59.48 -23.49
N LEU A 512 22.98 58.17 -23.31
CA LEU A 512 22.60 57.47 -22.10
C LEU A 512 23.80 57.36 -21.17
N PHE A 513 23.64 57.69 -19.90
CA PHE A 513 24.67 57.58 -18.86
C PHE A 513 24.20 56.61 -17.79
N THR A 514 25.11 55.79 -17.24
CA THR A 514 24.88 55.01 -16.03
C THR A 514 25.29 55.83 -14.81
N TYR A 515 24.49 55.89 -13.76
CA TYR A 515 24.93 56.50 -12.50
C TYR A 515 25.87 55.56 -11.73
N ALA A 516 26.95 56.11 -11.21
CA ALA A 516 27.83 55.43 -10.26
C ALA A 516 28.13 56.36 -9.07
N PRO A 517 28.29 55.83 -7.86
CA PRO A 517 28.73 56.62 -6.71
C PRO A 517 30.20 57.04 -6.89
N VAL A 518 30.42 58.34 -7.10
CA VAL A 518 31.74 58.98 -7.11
C VAL A 518 31.78 59.91 -5.92
N ASP A 519 32.70 59.69 -4.98
CA ASP A 519 32.81 60.44 -3.73
C ASP A 519 31.48 60.52 -2.94
N ARG A 520 30.73 59.41 -2.92
CA ARG A 520 29.39 59.28 -2.30
C ARG A 520 28.29 60.13 -2.95
N VAL A 521 28.54 60.68 -4.13
CA VAL A 521 27.54 61.38 -4.95
C VAL A 521 27.25 60.57 -6.21
N LEU A 522 25.97 60.32 -6.47
CA LEU A 522 25.54 59.68 -7.72
C LEU A 522 25.87 60.58 -8.89
N THR A 523 26.87 60.19 -9.68
CA THR A 523 27.38 60.96 -10.81
C THR A 523 27.10 60.21 -12.11
N PRO A 524 26.61 60.86 -13.18
CA PRO A 524 26.46 60.22 -14.48
C PRO A 524 27.83 59.83 -15.04
N THR A 525 28.02 58.55 -15.32
CA THR A 525 29.26 57.95 -15.83
C THR A 525 28.96 57.13 -17.10
N SER A 526 30.01 56.66 -17.78
CA SER A 526 29.94 55.74 -18.93
C SER A 526 28.92 56.12 -20.02
N PRO A 527 29.19 57.19 -20.81
CA PRO A 527 28.27 57.64 -21.85
C PRO A 527 28.15 56.65 -23.02
N ARG A 528 26.93 56.20 -23.31
CA ARG A 528 26.55 55.44 -24.51
C ARG A 528 25.79 56.35 -25.47
N ARG A 529 26.37 56.62 -26.65
CA ARG A 529 25.72 57.47 -27.68
C ARG A 529 24.64 56.69 -28.42
N LEU A 530 23.51 57.35 -28.66
CA LEU A 530 22.39 56.88 -29.47
C LEU A 530 22.33 57.76 -30.73
N GLU A 531 22.87 57.26 -31.85
CA GLU A 531 23.15 58.05 -33.07
C GLU A 531 21.89 58.54 -33.80
N ARG A 532 20.76 57.84 -33.68
CA ARG A 532 19.43 58.27 -34.17
C ARG A 532 18.34 57.71 -33.28
N LEU A 533 17.31 58.52 -33.03
CA LEU A 533 16.09 58.13 -32.31
C LEU A 533 14.90 58.03 -33.29
N PRO A 534 14.05 56.99 -33.20
CA PRO A 534 13.96 56.03 -32.08
C PRO A 534 15.11 55.02 -32.01
N ALA A 535 15.45 54.59 -30.79
CA ALA A 535 16.46 53.57 -30.52
C ALA A 535 15.99 52.61 -29.44
N VAL A 536 16.38 51.34 -29.58
CA VAL A 536 16.23 50.30 -28.57
C VAL A 536 17.61 50.00 -27.99
N VAL A 537 17.73 50.02 -26.66
CA VAL A 537 18.97 49.77 -25.93
C VAL A 537 18.80 48.47 -25.13
N GLU A 538 19.43 47.40 -25.62
CA GLU A 538 19.44 46.07 -25.01
C GLU A 538 20.83 45.41 -25.12
N PRO A 539 21.25 44.59 -24.13
CA PRO A 539 20.68 44.54 -22.78
C PRO A 539 21.03 45.82 -22.00
N LEU A 540 20.14 46.21 -21.10
CA LEU A 540 20.36 47.30 -20.15
C LEU A 540 20.46 46.70 -18.75
N ALA A 541 21.66 46.73 -18.16
CA ALA A 541 21.83 46.24 -16.80
C ALA A 541 20.95 47.01 -15.79
N MET A 542 20.68 46.41 -14.65
CA MET A 542 19.96 47.07 -13.55
C MET A 542 20.77 48.26 -13.01
N GLY A 543 20.13 49.42 -12.89
CA GLY A 543 20.80 50.64 -12.41
C GLY A 543 20.00 51.92 -12.64
N SER A 544 20.52 53.04 -12.15
CA SER A 544 19.99 54.37 -12.44
C SER A 544 20.62 54.93 -13.72
N TYR A 545 19.80 55.52 -14.58
CA TYR A 545 20.25 56.04 -15.88
C TYR A 545 19.84 57.50 -16.08
N LEU A 546 20.70 58.27 -16.77
CA LEU A 546 20.37 59.60 -17.28
C LEU A 546 20.38 59.56 -18.80
N LEU A 547 19.25 59.86 -19.44
CA LEU A 547 19.17 60.03 -20.88
C LEU A 547 19.18 61.53 -21.23
N LYS A 548 20.23 62.01 -21.88
CA LYS A 548 20.29 63.36 -22.44
C LYS A 548 19.93 63.32 -23.92
N LEU A 549 18.87 64.03 -24.31
CA LEU A 549 18.45 64.19 -25.70
C LEU A 549 19.03 65.50 -26.28
N ARG A 550 19.47 65.46 -27.54
CA ARG A 550 19.97 66.63 -28.27
C ARG A 550 19.29 66.71 -29.63
N GLY A 551 18.63 67.84 -29.87
CA GLY A 551 17.98 68.17 -31.14
C GLY A 551 18.65 69.36 -31.84
N PRO A 552 18.25 69.63 -33.11
CA PRO A 552 18.60 70.87 -33.78
C PRO A 552 17.80 72.01 -33.14
N GLY A 553 18.40 72.68 -32.15
CA GLY A 553 17.82 73.77 -31.36
C GLY A 553 18.49 73.87 -30.01
#